data_AF-A0A6G4MXE2-F1
#
_entry.id   AF-A0A6G4MXE2-F1
#
_cell.length_a   1.000
_cell.length_b   1.000
_cell.length_c   1.000
_cell.angle_alpha   90.00
_cell.angle_beta   90.00
_cell.angle_gamma   90.00
#
_symmetry.space_group_name_H-M   'P 1'
#
loop_
_entity.id
_entity.type
_entity.pdbx_description
1 polymer ?
#
loop_
_entity_poly.entity_id
_entity_poly.type
_entity_poly.pdbx_seq_one_letter_code
_entity_poly.pdbx_strand_id
1 'polypeptide(L)' 'MNTFGTSDYLLEQLVGVVRERYDLTPQGIIKELNLLDVDYTKTTCLGHFTKPYLPWEQ' A
#
# COMPACT_ATOMS: atom_id res chain seq x y z
N MET A 1 8.60 -7.87 6.43
CA MET A 1 8.08 -6.77 7.26
C MET A 1 9.13 -6.41 8.30
N ASN A 2 9.19 -5.17 8.75
CA ASN A 2 10.08 -4.75 9.83
C ASN A 2 9.37 -3.68 10.65
N THR A 3 9.38 -3.83 11.98
CA THR A 3 8.75 -2.89 12.92
C THR A 3 9.78 -2.12 13.75
N PHE A 4 11.08 -2.40 13.60
CA PHE A 4 12.16 -1.73 14.36
C PHE A 4 11.93 -1.73 15.89
N GLY A 5 11.24 -2.76 16.41
CA GLY A 5 10.96 -2.92 17.83
C GLY A 5 9.80 -2.08 18.37
N THR A 6 8.99 -1.44 17.50
CA THR A 6 7.86 -0.59 17.93
C THR A 6 6.52 -1.31 18.00
N SER A 7 6.46 -2.60 17.65
CA SER A 7 5.22 -3.37 17.66
C SER A 7 5.14 -4.30 18.85
N ASP A 8 3.95 -4.36 19.47
CA ASP A 8 3.62 -5.31 20.52
C ASP A 8 3.33 -6.73 19.98
N TYR A 9 3.22 -6.91 18.66
CA TYR A 9 2.91 -8.18 18.00
C TYR A 9 4.16 -8.84 17.42
N LEU A 10 4.13 -10.18 17.34
CA LEU A 10 5.18 -10.93 16.66
C LEU A 10 5.16 -10.65 15.15
N LEU A 11 6.35 -10.58 14.56
CA LEU A 11 6.51 -10.27 13.14
C LEU A 11 5.73 -11.25 12.24
N GLU A 12 5.72 -12.53 12.60
CA GLU A 12 5.01 -13.57 11.86
C GLU A 12 3.50 -13.36 11.85
N GLN A 13 2.92 -12.88 12.96
CA GLN A 13 1.50 -12.56 13.04
C GLN A 13 1.17 -11.41 12.09
N LEU A 14 1.97 -10.34 12.11
CA LEU A 14 1.76 -9.19 11.22
C LEU A 14 1.91 -9.57 9.75
N VAL A 15 2.91 -10.38 9.40
CA VAL A 15 3.09 -10.90 8.04
C VAL A 15 1.91 -11.77 7.61
N GLY A 16 1.41 -12.62 8.52
CA GLY A 16 0.22 -13.45 8.28
C GLY A 16 -1.01 -12.60 7.96
N VAL A 17 -1.30 -11.60 8.80
CA VAL A 17 -2.45 -10.70 8.60
C VAL A 17 -2.35 -9.93 7.28
N VAL A 18 -1.15 -9.42 6.92
CA VAL A 18 -0.96 -8.73 5.64
C VAL A 18 -1.25 -9.64 4.45
N ARG A 19 -0.76 -10.88 4.48
CA ARG A 19 -0.98 -11.85 3.39
C ARG A 19 -2.43 -12.33 3.30
N GLU A 20 -3.14 -12.37 4.42
CA GLU A 20 -4.54 -12.76 4.47
C GLU A 20 -5.45 -11.63 3.95
N ARG A 21 -5.15 -10.37 4.30
CA ARG A 21 -6.03 -9.23 3.98
C ARG A 21 -5.81 -8.61 2.61
N TYR A 22 -4.60 -8.66 2.07
CA TYR A 22 -4.27 -7.97 0.84
C TYR A 22 -3.88 -8.95 -0.26
N ASP A 23 -4.54 -8.84 -1.42
CA ASP A 23 -4.10 -9.51 -2.64
C ASP A 23 -2.92 -8.72 -3.25
N LEU A 24 -1.72 -9.16 -2.93
CA LEU A 24 -0.48 -8.53 -3.39
C LEU A 24 -0.04 -8.98 -4.80
N THR A 25 -0.90 -9.69 -5.55
CA THR A 25 -0.63 -9.96 -6.96
C THR A 25 -0.73 -8.67 -7.78
N PRO A 26 -0.07 -8.56 -8.96
CA PRO A 26 -0.20 -7.37 -9.80
C PRO A 26 -1.66 -7.03 -10.14
N GLN A 27 -2.47 -8.05 -10.41
CA GLN A 27 -3.90 -7.88 -10.71
C GLN A 27 -4.71 -7.41 -9.49
N GLY A 28 -4.40 -7.95 -8.29
CA GLY A 28 -5.00 -7.54 -7.03
C GLY A 28 -4.70 -6.07 -6.71
N ILE A 29 -3.44 -5.66 -6.82
CA ILE A 29 -3.00 -4.28 -6.59
C ILE A 29 -3.68 -3.30 -7.56
N ILE A 30 -3.75 -3.64 -8.86
CA ILE A 30 -4.43 -2.81 -9.86
C ILE A 30 -5.89 -2.63 -9.51
N LYS A 31 -6.56 -3.70 -9.07
CA LYS A 31 -7.98 -3.69 -8.73
C LYS A 31 -8.26 -2.90 -7.45
N GLU A 32 -7.51 -3.18 -6.38
CA GLU A 32 -7.71 -2.59 -5.06
C GLU A 32 -7.50 -1.07 -5.07
N LEU A 33 -6.47 -0.62 -5.79
CA LEU A 33 -6.11 0.80 -5.87
C LEU A 33 -6.68 1.50 -7.12
N ASN A 34 -7.51 0.82 -7.91
CA ASN A 34 -8.08 1.32 -9.18
C ASN A 34 -7.02 1.97 -10.11
N LEU A 35 -5.86 1.34 -10.27
CA LEU A 35 -4.66 1.96 -10.88
C LEU A 35 -4.81 2.31 -12.37
N LEU A 36 -5.83 1.79 -13.06
CA LEU A 36 -6.09 2.13 -14.46
C LEU A 36 -6.79 3.48 -14.63
N ASP A 37 -7.30 4.07 -13.54
CA ASP A 37 -8.02 5.34 -13.52
C ASP A 37 -7.34 6.35 -12.57
N VAL A 38 -6.02 6.49 -12.73
CA VAL A 38 -5.19 7.41 -11.95
C VAL A 38 -4.52 8.41 -12.88
N ASP A 39 -4.62 9.69 -12.54
CA ASP A 39 -3.85 10.73 -13.20
C ASP A 39 -2.41 10.77 -12.67
N TYR A 40 -1.55 9.97 -13.30
CA TYR A 40 -0.13 9.87 -12.94
C TYR A 40 0.63 11.18 -13.13
N THR A 41 0.14 12.15 -13.91
CA THR A 41 0.80 13.46 -14.05
C THR A 41 0.90 14.20 -12.72
N LYS A 42 -0.09 14.01 -11.83
CA LYS A 42 -0.10 14.58 -10.48
C LYS A 42 0.98 14.01 -9.56
N THR A 43 1.60 12.90 -9.92
CA THR A 43 2.68 12.28 -9.13
C THR A 43 4.08 12.79 -9.50
N THR A 44 4.23 13.49 -10.64
CA THR A 44 5.52 13.84 -11.24
C THR A 44 6.37 14.85 -10.46
N CYS A 45 5.73 15.70 -9.65
CA CYS A 45 6.38 16.72 -8.85
C CYS A 45 6.10 16.50 -7.36
N LEU A 46 7.07 16.82 -6.51
CA LEU A 46 6.94 16.74 -5.03
C LEU A 46 6.67 15.32 -4.50
N GLY A 47 7.11 14.29 -5.23
CA GLY A 47 7.04 12.88 -4.79
C GLY A 47 5.70 12.17 -5.06
N HIS A 48 5.69 10.86 -4.85
CA HIS A 48 4.54 9.98 -5.14
C HIS A 48 3.65 9.69 -3.91
N PHE A 49 4.11 10.04 -2.71
CA PHE A 49 3.42 9.78 -1.45
C PHE A 49 2.92 11.09 -0.82
N THR A 50 2.18 10.96 0.29
CA THR A 50 1.61 12.02 1.13
C THR A 50 0.56 12.92 0.46
N LYS A 51 0.12 12.57 -0.74
CA LYS A 51 -0.92 13.27 -1.49
C LYS A 51 -2.27 12.59 -1.24
N PRO A 52 -3.17 13.19 -0.45
CA PRO A 52 -4.37 12.53 0.07
C PRO A 52 -5.44 12.20 -1.00
N TYR A 53 -5.20 12.57 -2.26
CA TYR A 53 -6.08 12.24 -3.39
C TYR A 53 -5.60 11.03 -4.20
N LEU A 54 -4.43 10.47 -3.88
CA LEU A 54 -3.92 9.26 -4.52
C LEU A 54 -4.56 8.03 -3.88
N PRO A 55 -4.85 6.97 -4.66
CA PRO A 55 -5.59 5.82 -4.15
C PRO A 55 -4.81 5.01 -3.10
N TRP A 56 -3.47 5.03 -3.13
CA TRP A 56 -2.62 4.37 -2.13
C TRP A 56 -2.38 5.18 -0.85
N GLU A 57 -3.00 6.36 -0.73
CA GLU A 57 -2.95 7.22 0.46
C GLU A 57 -4.30 7.23 1.21
N GLN A 58 -5.24 6.35 0.83
CA GLN A 58 -6.54 6.18 1.50
C GLN A 58 -6.48 5.18 2.66
#